data_AF-A0A0F9A5A2-F1
#
_entry.id   AF-A0A0F9A5A2-F1
#
_cell.length_a   1.000
_cell.length_b   1.000
_cell.length_c   1.000
_cell.angle_alpha   90.00
_cell.angle_beta   90.00
_cell.angle_gamma   90.00
#
_symmetry.space_group_name_H-M   'P 1'
#
loop_
_entity.id
_entity.type
_entity.pdbx_description
1 polymer ?
#
loop_
_entity_poly.entity_id
_entity_poly.type
_entity_poly.pdbx_seq_one_letter_code
_entity_poly.pdbx_strand_id
1 'polypeptide(L)'
;MRKLSKRQPTLRKLSKRAEIDKEKFITEMRQVVKNDPIIIKKFEEYGVSLNDIDDVHVEFCNMDVSAKTKDKKIYLNEAMLSDDSSVSDPTHYLVHELVHYLQQATGKNIDKGKAEDEYLDKPTEEEAFSTQINFKKREEGESEAEEYLEGLLDHHDLIGNKRKDKKEELLDE
;
A
#
# COMPACT_ATOMS: atom_id res chain seq x y z
N MET A 1 -4.25 22.67 22.32
CA MET A 1 -4.12 22.96 20.88
C MET A 1 -2.98 22.12 20.31
N ARG A 2 -3.30 21.00 19.65
CA ARG A 2 -2.29 20.19 18.93
C ARG A 2 -1.99 20.88 17.59
N LYS A 3 -0.72 21.16 17.33
CA LYS A 3 -0.29 21.76 16.06
C LYS A 3 -0.50 20.74 14.96
N LEU A 4 -1.32 21.09 13.97
CA LEU A 4 -1.46 20.35 12.72
C LEU A 4 -0.08 20.20 12.09
N SER A 5 0.33 18.94 11.89
CA SER A 5 1.58 18.59 11.23
C SER A 5 1.60 19.19 9.83
N LYS A 6 2.73 19.79 9.46
CA LYS A 6 2.92 20.40 8.13
C LYS A 6 2.86 19.27 7.09
N ARG A 7 1.92 19.37 6.14
CA ARG A 7 1.81 18.47 4.98
C ARG A 7 3.19 18.31 4.33
N GLN A 8 3.71 17.08 4.28
CA GLN A 8 4.86 16.77 3.44
C GLN A 8 4.40 16.80 1.98
N PRO A 9 5.23 17.29 1.06
CA PRO A 9 4.88 17.31 -0.36
C PRO A 9 4.90 15.86 -0.88
N THR A 10 3.77 15.39 -1.37
CA THR A 10 3.70 14.24 -2.29
C THR A 10 4.75 14.43 -3.39
N LEU A 11 5.45 13.35 -3.75
CA LEU A 11 6.54 13.34 -4.72
C LEU A 11 6.01 13.79 -6.09
N ARG A 12 5.96 15.10 -6.31
CA ARG A 12 5.40 15.74 -7.50
C ARG A 12 6.20 15.26 -8.72
N LYS A 13 5.47 14.68 -9.70
CA LYS A 13 5.89 14.31 -11.07
C LYS A 13 7.37 14.58 -11.34
N LEU A 14 8.19 13.55 -11.13
CA LEU A 14 9.59 13.57 -11.55
C LEU A 14 9.62 13.50 -13.08
N SER A 15 9.71 14.68 -13.70
CA SER A 15 9.96 14.79 -15.13
C SER A 15 11.33 14.20 -15.47
N LYS A 16 11.36 13.32 -16.47
CA LYS A 16 12.53 12.87 -17.27
C LYS A 16 13.83 12.69 -16.46
N ARG A 17 14.04 11.52 -15.85
CA ARG A 17 15.34 11.12 -15.30
C ARG A 17 15.81 9.87 -16.06
N ALA A 18 16.98 9.86 -16.71
CA ALA A 18 18.22 9.32 -16.12
C ALA A 18 17.92 8.17 -15.15
N GLU A 19 18.37 6.94 -15.43
CA GLU A 19 18.18 5.73 -14.60
C GLU A 19 17.78 6.07 -13.16
N ILE A 20 16.50 5.84 -12.83
CA ILE A 20 16.00 6.12 -11.48
C ILE A 20 16.87 5.31 -10.52
N ASP A 21 17.54 6.02 -9.61
CA ASP A 21 18.24 5.39 -8.50
C ASP A 21 17.20 4.74 -7.58
N LYS A 22 16.97 3.44 -7.82
CA LYS A 22 15.94 2.64 -7.16
C LYS A 22 16.13 2.64 -5.64
N GLU A 23 17.37 2.57 -5.16
CA GLU A 23 17.66 2.53 -3.72
C GLU A 23 17.35 3.88 -3.07
N LYS A 24 17.72 4.97 -3.73
CA LYS A 24 17.34 6.31 -3.27
C LYS A 24 15.82 6.47 -3.26
N PHE A 25 15.13 5.98 -4.28
CA PHE A 25 13.68 6.08 -4.36
C PHE A 25 12.99 5.26 -3.26
N ILE A 26 13.44 4.03 -3.01
CA ILE A 26 12.99 3.20 -1.87
C ILE A 26 13.22 3.94 -0.55
N THR A 27 14.37 4.57 -0.38
CA THR A 27 14.68 5.38 0.81
C THR A 27 13.67 6.52 0.98
N GLU A 28 13.33 7.23 -0.10
CA GLU A 28 12.32 8.29 -0.09
C GLU A 28 10.93 7.74 0.29
N MET A 29 10.51 6.62 -0.30
CA MET A 29 9.24 5.95 0.04
C MET A 29 9.19 5.55 1.53
N ARG A 30 10.28 4.95 2.06
CA ARG A 30 10.40 4.60 3.49
C ARG A 30 10.21 5.82 4.39
N GLN A 31 10.78 6.97 4.02
CA GLN A 31 10.60 8.20 4.79
C GLN A 31 9.16 8.69 4.78
N VAL A 32 8.45 8.60 3.65
CA VAL A 32 7.02 8.96 3.59
C VAL A 32 6.21 8.08 4.55
N VAL A 33 6.34 6.75 4.43
CA VAL A 33 5.54 5.81 5.25
C VAL A 33 5.88 5.90 6.74
N LYS A 34 7.15 6.14 7.13
CA LYS A 34 7.54 6.29 8.53
C LYS A 34 6.97 7.55 9.20
N ASN A 35 6.56 8.54 8.42
CA ASN A 35 5.96 9.77 8.94
C ASN A 35 4.42 9.74 8.88
N ASP A 36 3.83 8.71 8.28
CA ASP A 36 2.39 8.60 8.14
C ASP A 36 1.73 7.97 9.40
N PRO A 37 0.74 8.64 10.01
CA PRO A 37 0.09 8.17 11.23
C PRO A 37 -0.67 6.85 11.07
N ILE A 38 -1.14 6.51 9.87
CA ILE A 38 -1.83 5.25 9.58
C ILE A 38 -0.83 4.09 9.71
N ILE A 39 0.38 4.27 9.14
CA ILE A 39 1.45 3.27 9.22
C ILE A 39 1.99 3.14 10.63
N ILE A 40 2.19 4.26 11.33
CA ILE A 40 2.60 4.25 12.74
C ILE A 40 1.62 3.44 13.58
N LYS A 41 0.31 3.72 13.45
CA LYS A 41 -0.75 2.98 14.16
C LYS A 41 -0.73 1.49 13.80
N LYS A 42 -0.54 1.15 12.52
CA LYS A 42 -0.49 -0.25 12.07
C LYS A 42 0.71 -1.00 12.67
N PHE A 43 1.89 -0.39 12.71
CA PHE A 43 3.05 -0.99 13.38
C PHE A 43 2.81 -1.20 14.89
N GLU A 44 2.16 -0.24 15.56
CA GLU A 44 1.76 -0.37 16.98
C GLU A 44 0.77 -1.53 17.21
N GLU A 45 -0.24 -1.69 16.35
CA GLU A 45 -1.22 -2.80 16.41
C GLU A 45 -0.55 -4.18 16.30
N TYR A 46 0.46 -4.26 15.44
CA TYR A 46 1.26 -5.47 15.27
C TYR A 46 2.30 -5.67 16.38
N GLY A 47 2.58 -4.65 17.20
CA GLY A 47 3.58 -4.70 18.26
C GLY A 47 5.01 -4.74 17.70
N VAL A 48 5.21 -4.15 16.53
CA VAL A 48 6.47 -4.09 15.80
C VAL A 48 7.01 -2.67 15.87
N SER A 49 8.33 -2.51 16.00
CA SER A 49 8.93 -1.18 16.05
C SER A 49 8.91 -0.55 14.66
N LEU A 50 8.57 0.74 14.57
CA LEU A 50 8.57 1.47 13.30
C LEU A 50 9.96 1.52 12.64
N ASN A 51 11.03 1.38 13.42
CA ASN A 51 12.39 1.36 12.88
C ASN A 51 12.65 0.10 12.05
N ASP A 52 11.87 -0.97 12.25
CA ASP A 52 12.02 -2.23 11.54
C ASP A 52 11.74 -2.05 10.03
N ILE A 53 11.04 -0.97 9.62
CA ILE A 53 10.86 -0.58 8.20
C ILE A 53 12.19 -0.46 7.46
N ASP A 54 13.24 0.01 8.14
CA ASP A 54 14.56 0.20 7.52
C ASP A 54 15.24 -1.16 7.20
N ASP A 55 14.87 -2.21 7.93
CA ASP A 55 15.40 -3.57 7.76
C ASP A 55 14.57 -4.42 6.80
N VAL A 56 13.38 -3.96 6.38
CA VAL A 56 12.54 -4.68 5.41
C VAL A 56 13.20 -4.63 4.04
N HIS A 57 13.44 -5.81 3.44
CA HIS A 57 13.90 -5.90 2.06
C HIS A 57 12.80 -5.39 1.12
N VAL A 58 13.10 -4.34 0.34
CA VAL A 58 12.23 -3.79 -0.70
C VAL A 58 13.05 -3.75 -1.99
N GLU A 59 12.52 -4.26 -3.10
CA GLU A 59 13.18 -4.15 -4.40
C GLU A 59 12.20 -3.92 -5.55
N PHE A 60 12.64 -3.20 -6.57
CA PHE A 60 11.92 -3.11 -7.85
C PHE A 60 12.39 -4.23 -8.78
N CYS A 61 11.46 -5.06 -9.25
CA CYS A 61 11.76 -6.13 -10.21
C CYS A 61 10.62 -6.30 -11.23
N ASN A 62 10.92 -6.98 -12.33
CA ASN A 62 9.92 -7.28 -13.35
C ASN A 62 8.98 -8.41 -12.89
N MET A 63 7.68 -8.16 -12.94
CA MET A 63 6.64 -9.10 -12.48
C MET A 63 5.30 -8.82 -13.17
N ASP A 64 4.36 -9.77 -13.08
CA ASP A 64 3.03 -9.67 -13.69
C ASP A 64 1.99 -8.96 -12.81
N VAL A 65 2.35 -8.60 -11.57
CA VAL A 65 1.48 -7.93 -10.59
C VAL A 65 2.06 -6.57 -10.20
N SER A 66 1.28 -5.73 -9.52
CA SER A 66 1.76 -4.41 -9.08
C SER A 66 2.82 -4.50 -7.98
N ALA A 67 2.57 -5.31 -6.97
CA ALA A 67 3.47 -5.56 -5.86
C ALA A 67 3.15 -6.93 -5.25
N LYS A 68 4.08 -7.45 -4.45
CA LYS A 68 3.83 -8.63 -3.62
C LYS A 68 4.81 -8.73 -2.46
N THR A 69 4.36 -9.35 -1.38
CA THR A 69 5.21 -9.73 -0.24
C THR A 69 5.37 -11.23 -0.17
N LYS A 70 6.61 -11.70 -0.20
CA LYS A 70 6.93 -13.13 -0.09
C LYS A 70 8.15 -13.34 0.78
N ASP A 71 8.04 -14.28 1.72
CA ASP A 71 9.12 -14.63 2.66
C ASP A 71 9.64 -13.40 3.42
N LYS A 72 8.72 -12.52 3.85
CA LYS A 72 8.99 -11.23 4.53
C LYS A 72 9.82 -10.24 3.70
N LYS A 73 9.80 -10.38 2.38
CA LYS A 73 10.43 -9.45 1.42
C LYS A 73 9.37 -8.82 0.53
N ILE A 74 9.50 -7.53 0.30
CA ILE A 74 8.59 -6.73 -0.52
C ILE A 74 9.19 -6.55 -1.91
N TYR A 75 8.38 -6.81 -2.92
CA TYR A 75 8.74 -6.62 -4.31
C TYR A 75 7.74 -5.66 -4.95
N LEU A 76 8.23 -4.62 -5.61
CA LEU A 76 7.44 -3.65 -6.36
C LEU A 76 7.71 -3.83 -7.86
N ASN A 77 6.70 -3.63 -8.70
CA ASN A 77 6.88 -3.78 -10.13
C ASN A 77 7.70 -2.62 -10.71
N GLU A 78 8.79 -2.96 -11.39
CA GLU A 78 9.63 -1.98 -12.10
C GLU A 78 8.86 -1.20 -13.19
N ALA A 79 7.78 -1.77 -13.74
CA ALA A 79 6.91 -1.07 -14.69
C ALA A 79 6.32 0.23 -14.10
N MET A 80 6.16 0.32 -12.77
CA MET A 80 5.68 1.54 -12.10
C MET A 80 6.67 2.71 -12.20
N LEU A 81 7.95 2.42 -12.45
CA LEU A 81 9.00 3.42 -12.62
C LEU A 81 9.11 3.94 -14.06
N SER A 82 8.36 3.35 -14.99
CA SER A 82 8.39 3.75 -16.40
C SER A 82 7.66 5.08 -16.64
N ASP A 83 8.11 5.86 -17.63
CA ASP A 83 7.46 7.12 -18.03
C ASP A 83 6.02 6.92 -18.52
N ASP A 84 5.68 5.71 -18.98
CA ASP A 84 4.35 5.33 -19.46
C ASP A 84 3.45 4.77 -18.33
N SER A 85 3.94 4.74 -17.10
CA SER A 85 3.19 4.31 -15.93
C SER A 85 2.03 5.26 -15.64
N SER A 86 0.83 4.70 -15.45
CA SER A 86 -0.31 5.44 -14.88
C SER A 86 -0.17 5.68 -13.38
N VAL A 87 0.80 5.03 -12.72
CA VAL A 87 1.09 5.17 -11.29
C VAL A 87 2.00 6.38 -11.09
N SER A 88 1.47 7.44 -10.50
CA SER A 88 2.21 8.68 -10.22
C SER A 88 3.18 8.54 -9.03
N ASP A 89 2.81 7.74 -8.04
CA ASP A 89 3.61 7.45 -6.84
C ASP A 89 3.31 6.01 -6.35
N PRO A 90 4.27 5.07 -6.39
CA PRO A 90 4.05 3.70 -5.96
C PRO A 90 4.05 3.51 -4.43
N THR A 91 4.18 4.58 -3.64
CA THR A 91 4.26 4.49 -2.16
C THR A 91 3.06 3.80 -1.53
N HIS A 92 1.86 3.98 -2.09
CA HIS A 92 0.66 3.28 -1.60
C HIS A 92 0.75 1.75 -1.79
N TYR A 93 1.45 1.24 -2.82
CA TYR A 93 1.72 -0.19 -2.94
C TYR A 93 2.70 -0.67 -1.86
N LEU A 94 3.72 0.12 -1.52
CA LEU A 94 4.59 -0.21 -0.38
C LEU A 94 3.79 -0.30 0.93
N VAL A 95 2.80 0.58 1.13
CA VAL A 95 1.92 0.54 2.31
C VAL A 95 1.16 -0.78 2.40
N HIS A 96 0.54 -1.20 1.30
CA HIS A 96 -0.17 -2.48 1.21
C HIS A 96 0.76 -3.64 1.58
N GLU A 97 1.94 -3.67 0.96
CA GLU A 97 2.91 -4.73 1.20
C GLU A 97 3.53 -4.71 2.62
N LEU A 98 3.64 -3.54 3.25
CA LEU A 98 4.06 -3.46 4.65
C LEU A 98 3.05 -4.14 5.59
N VAL A 99 1.75 -4.09 5.29
CA VAL A 99 0.74 -4.84 6.06
C VAL A 99 0.98 -6.34 5.93
N HIS A 100 1.19 -6.85 4.72
CA HIS A 100 1.53 -8.26 4.51
C HIS A 100 2.86 -8.66 5.15
N TYR A 101 3.86 -7.77 5.14
CA TYR A 101 5.10 -7.99 5.87
C TYR A 101 4.83 -8.16 7.37
N LEU A 102 4.03 -7.28 7.98
CA LEU A 102 3.68 -7.36 9.40
C LEU A 102 2.91 -8.65 9.74
N GLN A 103 1.97 -9.05 8.88
CA GLN A 103 1.24 -10.33 8.99
C GLN A 103 2.21 -11.51 8.99
N GLN A 104 3.13 -11.59 8.01
CA GLN A 104 4.13 -12.66 7.92
C GLN A 104 5.16 -12.61 9.06
N ALA A 105 5.58 -11.41 9.48
CA ALA A 105 6.59 -11.22 10.50
C ALA A 105 6.12 -11.67 11.89
N THR A 106 4.85 -11.38 12.20
CA THR A 106 4.27 -11.62 13.53
C THR A 106 3.43 -12.88 13.63
N GLY A 107 2.98 -13.44 12.51
CA GLY A 107 2.00 -14.53 12.52
C GLY A 107 0.57 -14.10 12.81
N LYS A 108 0.32 -12.78 13.00
CA LYS A 108 -1.01 -12.22 13.24
C LYS A 108 -1.80 -12.14 11.93
N ASN A 109 -3.11 -12.33 12.04
CA ASN A 109 -4.06 -12.24 10.93
C ASN A 109 -3.72 -13.11 9.71
N ILE A 110 -2.79 -14.07 9.80
CA ILE A 110 -2.50 -14.98 8.69
C ILE A 110 -3.72 -15.86 8.44
N ASP A 111 -4.25 -15.78 7.23
CA ASP A 111 -5.35 -16.62 6.79
C ASP A 111 -5.00 -18.10 6.91
N LYS A 112 -5.81 -18.82 7.69
CA LYS A 112 -5.84 -20.29 7.73
C LYS A 112 -6.93 -20.85 6.79
N GLY A 113 -7.57 -19.97 6.00
CA GLY A 113 -8.74 -20.24 5.15
C GLY A 113 -8.41 -20.97 3.85
N LYS A 114 -9.43 -21.59 3.25
CA LYS A 114 -9.31 -22.39 2.02
C LYS A 114 -9.10 -21.48 0.81
N ALA A 115 -8.41 -21.99 -0.21
CA ALA A 115 -8.08 -21.29 -1.45
C ALA A 115 -9.29 -20.90 -2.33
N GLU A 116 -10.53 -21.05 -1.85
CA GLU A 116 -11.77 -20.87 -2.62
C GLU A 116 -12.47 -19.53 -2.37
N ASP A 117 -12.03 -18.71 -1.41
CA ASP A 117 -12.62 -17.40 -1.14
C ASP A 117 -12.12 -16.33 -2.13
N GLU A 118 -13.02 -15.43 -2.56
CA GLU A 118 -12.71 -14.31 -3.47
C GLU A 118 -11.53 -13.50 -2.89
N TYR A 119 -10.56 -13.12 -3.71
CA TYR A 119 -9.28 -12.55 -3.25
C TYR A 119 -9.47 -11.37 -2.27
N LEU A 120 -10.42 -10.49 -2.56
CA LEU A 120 -10.75 -9.32 -1.75
C LEU A 120 -11.54 -9.63 -0.45
N ASP A 121 -12.00 -10.87 -0.25
CA ASP A 121 -12.71 -11.30 0.96
C ASP A 121 -11.78 -11.91 1.99
N LYS A 122 -10.49 -12.00 1.69
CA LYS A 122 -9.48 -12.46 2.64
C LYS A 122 -9.24 -11.36 3.67
N PRO A 123 -9.40 -11.64 4.98
CA PRO A 123 -9.10 -10.68 6.04
C PRO A 123 -7.71 -10.05 5.93
N THR A 124 -6.74 -10.82 5.42
CA THR A 124 -5.38 -10.32 5.15
C THR A 124 -5.34 -9.22 4.09
N GLU A 125 -6.10 -9.39 3.01
CA GLU A 125 -6.18 -8.47 1.87
C GLU A 125 -7.07 -7.26 2.22
N GLU A 126 -8.19 -7.48 2.92
CA GLU A 126 -9.08 -6.41 3.39
C GLU A 126 -8.32 -5.40 4.25
N GLU A 127 -7.56 -5.87 5.24
CA GLU A 127 -6.74 -5.00 6.09
C GLU A 127 -5.69 -4.23 5.27
N ALA A 128 -5.06 -4.90 4.29
CA ALA A 128 -4.02 -4.29 3.46
C ALA A 128 -4.60 -3.22 2.53
N PHE A 129 -5.73 -3.49 1.87
CA PHE A 129 -6.42 -2.53 0.99
C PHE A 129 -7.03 -1.37 1.77
N SER A 130 -7.68 -1.63 2.91
CA SER A 130 -8.19 -0.59 3.80
C SER A 130 -7.07 0.37 4.23
N THR A 131 -5.93 -0.17 4.69
CA THR A 131 -4.76 0.63 5.09
C THR A 131 -4.23 1.47 3.92
N GLN A 132 -4.16 0.87 2.73
CA GLN A 132 -3.71 1.53 1.50
C GLN A 132 -4.64 2.68 1.07
N ILE A 133 -5.96 2.45 1.09
CA ILE A 133 -6.97 3.45 0.73
C ILE A 133 -6.94 4.61 1.72
N ASN A 134 -6.86 4.32 3.01
CA ASN A 134 -6.74 5.33 4.06
C ASN A 134 -5.46 6.16 3.89
N PHE A 135 -4.33 5.53 3.53
CA PHE A 135 -3.09 6.24 3.24
C PHE A 135 -3.25 7.18 2.04
N LYS A 136 -3.79 6.68 0.91
CA LYS A 136 -4.06 7.51 -0.27
C LYS A 136 -5.00 8.68 0.06
N LYS A 137 -6.06 8.43 0.82
CA LYS A 137 -7.03 9.46 1.23
C LYS A 137 -6.34 10.60 1.99
N ARG A 138 -5.34 10.27 2.81
CA ARG A 138 -4.60 11.25 3.60
C ARG A 138 -3.56 12.02 2.77
N GLU A 139 -2.80 11.33 1.92
CA GLU A 139 -1.68 11.92 1.16
C GLU A 139 -2.14 12.62 -0.13
N GLU A 140 -3.10 12.03 -0.83
CA GLU A 140 -3.55 12.47 -2.17
C GLU A 140 -4.96 13.08 -2.14
N GLY A 141 -5.77 12.72 -1.14
CA GLY A 141 -7.12 13.26 -0.94
C GLY A 141 -8.21 12.23 -1.24
N GLU A 142 -9.44 12.57 -0.82
CA GLU A 142 -10.59 11.67 -0.91
C GLU A 142 -10.92 11.27 -2.35
N SER A 143 -10.88 12.21 -3.30
CA SER A 143 -11.15 11.92 -4.71
C SER A 143 -10.18 10.89 -5.31
N GLU A 144 -8.88 11.00 -5.02
CA GLU A 144 -7.85 10.09 -5.54
C GLU A 144 -7.96 8.70 -4.90
N ALA A 145 -8.34 8.65 -3.62
CA ALA A 145 -8.59 7.39 -2.93
C ALA A 145 -9.86 6.69 -3.45
N GLU A 146 -10.92 7.45 -3.72
CA GLU A 146 -12.14 6.91 -4.33
C GLU A 146 -11.90 6.41 -5.75
N GLU A 147 -11.16 7.15 -6.58
CA GLU A 147 -10.82 6.71 -7.94
C GLU A 147 -10.01 5.41 -7.93
N TYR A 148 -9.03 5.32 -7.02
CA TYR A 148 -8.27 4.08 -6.81
C TYR A 148 -9.18 2.91 -6.39
N LEU A 149 -10.08 3.14 -5.43
CA LEU A 149 -11.01 2.12 -4.96
C LEU A 149 -11.95 1.65 -6.07
N GLU A 150 -12.51 2.56 -6.87
CA GLU A 150 -13.34 2.16 -8.01
C GLU A 150 -12.55 1.33 -9.04
N GLY A 151 -11.31 1.72 -9.35
CA GLY A 151 -10.42 0.96 -10.23
C GLY A 151 -10.06 -0.42 -9.68
N LEU A 152 -9.86 -0.54 -8.36
CA LEU A 152 -9.65 -1.82 -7.68
C LEU A 152 -10.87 -2.73 -7.85
N LEU A 153 -12.08 -2.21 -7.57
CA LEU A 153 -13.32 -2.99 -7.69
C LEU A 153 -13.60 -3.41 -9.15
N ASP A 154 -13.26 -2.56 -10.11
CA ASP A 154 -13.33 -2.88 -11.55
C ASP A 154 -12.35 -3.99 -11.94
N HIS A 155 -11.12 -3.95 -11.42
CA HIS A 155 -10.11 -4.98 -11.68
C HIS A 155 -10.53 -6.37 -11.18
N HIS A 156 -11.35 -6.41 -10.12
CA HIS A 156 -11.90 -7.64 -9.55
C HIS A 156 -13.31 -7.98 -10.09
N ASP A 157 -13.76 -7.33 -11.15
CA ASP A 157 -15.06 -7.56 -11.80
C ASP A 157 -16.27 -7.46 -10.82
N LEU A 158 -16.15 -6.65 -9.77
CA LEU A 158 -17.21 -6.49 -8.77
C LEU A 158 -18.29 -5.52 -9.25
N ILE A 159 -19.52 -6.04 -9.35
CA ILE A 159 -20.70 -5.32 -9.84
C ILE A 159 -21.88 -5.37 -8.86
N GLY A 160 -22.80 -4.40 -8.98
CA GLY A 160 -24.07 -4.38 -8.24
C GLY A 160 -23.88 -4.31 -6.72
N ASN A 161 -24.65 -5.13 -5.98
CA ASN A 161 -24.62 -5.12 -4.52
C ASN A 161 -23.25 -5.51 -3.96
N LYS A 162 -22.58 -6.52 -4.54
CA LYS A 162 -21.24 -6.94 -4.12
C LYS A 162 -20.23 -5.78 -4.15
N ARG A 163 -20.28 -4.95 -5.19
CA ARG A 163 -19.45 -3.74 -5.29
C ARG A 163 -19.73 -2.77 -4.14
N LYS A 164 -21.01 -2.52 -3.87
CA LYS A 164 -21.45 -1.60 -2.83
C LYS A 164 -21.00 -2.08 -1.45
N ASP A 165 -21.21 -3.34 -1.16
CA ASP A 165 -20.87 -3.96 0.11
C ASP A 165 -19.34 -3.93 0.31
N LYS A 166 -18.54 -4.36 -0.68
CA LYS A 166 -17.07 -4.32 -0.59
C LYS A 166 -16.52 -2.89 -0.48
N LYS A 167 -17.16 -1.92 -1.14
CA LYS A 167 -16.78 -0.50 -1.02
C LYS A 167 -16.99 0.03 0.40
N GLU A 168 -18.11 -0.32 1.03
CA GLU A 168 -18.40 0.04 2.42
C GLU A 168 -17.39 -0.62 3.37
N GLU A 169 -17.12 -1.92 3.19
CA GLU A 169 -16.13 -2.67 3.98
C GLU A 169 -14.72 -2.04 3.94
N LEU A 170 -14.24 -1.67 2.74
CA LEU A 170 -12.90 -1.10 2.57
C LEU A 170 -12.76 0.36 3.03
N LEU A 171 -13.87 1.05 3.37
CA LEU A 171 -13.88 2.44 3.82
C LEU A 171 -14.19 2.62 5.32
N ASP A 172 -14.69 1.58 6.00
CA ASP A 172 -15.22 1.66 7.37
C ASP A 172 -14.20 1.35 8.51
N GLU A 173 -12.92 1.09 8.19
CA GLU A 173 -11.82 0.85 9.16
C GLU A 173 -10.99 2.10 9.51
#